data_AF-A0A848W040-F1
#
_entry.id   AF-A0A848W040-F1
#
_cell.length_a   1.000
_cell.length_b   1.000
_cell.length_c   1.000
_cell.angle_alpha   90.00
_cell.angle_beta   90.00
_cell.angle_gamma   90.00
#
_symmetry.space_group_name_H-M   'P 1'
#
loop_
_entity.id
_entity.type
_entity.pdbx_description
1 polymer ?
#
loop_
_entity_poly.entity_id
_entity_poly.type
_entity_poly.pdbx_seq_one_letter_code
_entity_poly.pdbx_strand_id
1 'polypeptide(L)' 'MKTLIAMTALAATIATGATAMVDSATDVAEIQRYAPNADVSALTDTEIASLLNGIYSAEDGEKGHVVRSFFLQK' A
#
# COMPACT_ATOMS: atom_id res chain seq x y z
N MET A 1 -25.21 -16.16 -32.06
CA MET A 1 -24.66 -15.70 -30.77
C MET A 1 -23.21 -16.13 -30.61
N LYS A 2 -22.25 -15.23 -30.81
CA LYS A 2 -20.93 -15.29 -30.18
C LYS A 2 -20.23 -13.94 -30.36
N THR A 3 -20.26 -13.10 -29.33
CA THR A 3 -19.45 -11.89 -29.25
C THR A 3 -18.05 -12.30 -28.77
N LEU A 4 -17.03 -12.02 -29.58
CA LEU A 4 -15.63 -12.22 -29.21
C LEU A 4 -15.17 -11.00 -28.41
N ILE A 5 -14.89 -11.23 -27.13
CA ILE A 5 -14.37 -10.21 -26.21
C ILE A 5 -12.91 -9.94 -26.59
N ALA A 6 -12.64 -8.72 -27.07
CA ALA A 6 -11.31 -8.21 -27.31
C ALA A 6 -10.60 -8.01 -25.96
N MET A 7 -9.53 -8.78 -25.75
CA MET A 7 -8.62 -8.65 -24.62
C MET A 7 -7.73 -7.43 -24.83
N THR A 8 -8.14 -6.27 -24.33
CA THR A 8 -7.25 -5.12 -24.17
C THR A 8 -6.31 -5.38 -23.01
N ALA A 9 -5.06 -5.73 -23.34
CA ALA A 9 -3.96 -5.79 -22.40
C ALA A 9 -3.66 -4.37 -21.88
N LEU A 10 -4.06 -4.11 -20.64
CA LEU A 10 -3.75 -2.87 -19.93
C LEU A 10 -2.28 -2.94 -19.47
N ALA A 11 -1.38 -2.37 -20.26
CA ALA A 11 0.00 -2.14 -19.84
C ALA A 11 0.00 -1.00 -18.82
N ALA A 12 0.06 -1.33 -17.53
CA ALA A 12 0.22 -0.38 -16.44
C ALA A 12 1.68 0.11 -16.38
N THR A 13 2.00 1.15 -17.14
CA THR A 13 3.17 1.98 -16.85
C THR A 13 2.81 2.94 -15.73
N ILE A 14 3.16 2.61 -14.48
CA ILE A 14 3.27 3.61 -13.42
C ILE A 14 4.74 3.92 -13.20
N ALA A 15 5.19 4.98 -13.86
CA ALA A 15 6.32 5.75 -13.39
C ALA A 15 5.84 6.56 -12.19
N THR A 16 6.51 6.45 -11.04
CA THR A 16 6.33 7.42 -9.97
C THR A 16 7.67 7.62 -9.28
N GLY A 17 8.40 8.62 -9.78
CA GLY A 17 9.56 9.18 -9.09
C GLY A 17 9.08 10.15 -8.02
N ALA A 18 9.42 9.84 -6.77
CA ALA A 18 9.60 10.71 -5.61
C ALA A 18 9.36 9.83 -4.37
N THR A 19 10.36 9.02 -3.99
CA THR A 19 10.37 8.43 -2.65
C THR A 19 10.56 9.58 -1.67
N ALA A 20 9.47 10.03 -1.05
CA ALA A 20 9.56 10.83 0.16
C ALA A 20 10.52 10.09 1.10
N MET A 21 11.48 10.80 1.68
CA MET A 21 12.45 10.23 2.61
C MET A 21 11.65 9.61 3.75
N VAL A 22 11.52 8.28 3.74
CA VAL A 22 10.86 7.50 4.78
C VAL A 22 11.68 7.74 6.04
N ASP A 23 11.14 8.49 6.99
CA ASP A 23 11.72 8.59 8.33
C ASP A 23 11.25 7.33 9.05
N SER A 24 11.97 6.23 8.82
CA SER A 24 11.51 4.86 9.10
C SER A 24 11.01 4.68 10.53
N ALA A 25 11.49 5.44 11.51
CA ALA A 25 11.01 5.33 12.88
C ALA A 25 9.61 5.91 13.08
N THR A 26 9.33 7.11 12.55
CA THR A 26 8.03 7.77 12.66
C THR A 26 6.98 7.04 11.81
N ASP A 27 7.39 6.65 10.61
CA ASP A 27 6.56 5.95 9.64
C ASP A 27 6.14 4.55 10.11
N VAL A 28 7.07 3.79 10.70
CA VAL A 28 6.76 2.48 11.27
C VAL A 28 5.83 2.62 12.47
N ALA A 29 5.99 3.65 13.30
CA ALA A 29 5.10 3.89 14.43
C ALA A 29 3.66 4.21 13.97
N GLU A 30 3.49 4.97 12.89
CA GLU A 30 2.19 5.24 12.27
C GLU A 30 1.52 3.92 11.83
N ILE A 31 2.24 3.07 11.11
CA ILE A 31 1.73 1.76 10.63
C ILE A 31 1.38 0.85 11.80
N GLN A 32 2.23 0.79 12.83
CA GLN A 32 2.08 -0.11 13.97
C GLN A 32 0.90 0.27 14.87
N ARG A 33 0.44 1.53 14.85
CA ARG A 33 -0.83 1.94 15.48
C ARG A 33 -2.05 1.26 14.87
N TYR A 34 -2.04 1.00 13.57
CA TYR A 34 -3.14 0.36 12.85
C TYR A 34 -2.97 -1.15 12.70
N ALA A 35 -1.73 -1.64 12.77
CA ALA A 35 -1.41 -3.07 12.77
C ALA A 35 -0.40 -3.43 13.86
N PRO A 36 -0.84 -3.48 15.14
CA PRO A 36 0.05 -3.77 16.28
C PRO A 36 0.63 -5.19 16.24
N ASN A 37 -0.01 -6.11 15.53
CA ASN A 37 0.43 -7.49 15.37
C ASN A 37 1.17 -7.74 14.05
N ALA A 38 1.35 -6.72 13.21
CA ALA A 38 2.07 -6.88 11.95
C ALA A 38 3.57 -6.65 12.16
N ASP A 39 4.37 -7.51 11.53
CA ASP A 39 5.81 -7.34 11.50
C ASP A 39 6.19 -6.30 10.45
N VAL A 40 6.16 -5.04 10.86
CA VAL A 40 6.55 -3.89 10.03
C VAL A 40 8.05 -3.89 9.76
N SER A 41 8.86 -4.57 10.60
CA SER A 41 10.31 -4.66 10.43
C SER A 41 10.72 -5.56 9.26
N ALA A 42 9.81 -6.44 8.82
CA ALA A 42 9.99 -7.28 7.65
C ALA A 42 9.55 -6.60 6.33
N LEU A 43 9.04 -5.36 6.39
CA LEU A 43 8.67 -4.58 5.20
C LEU A 43 9.88 -3.84 4.62
N THR A 44 9.91 -3.77 3.30
CA THR A 44 10.89 -2.93 2.58
C THR A 44 10.45 -1.46 2.61
N ASP A 45 11.40 -0.53 2.42
CA ASP A 45 11.11 0.91 2.37
C ASP A 45 10.04 1.27 1.32
N THR A 46 9.99 0.53 0.20
CA THR A 46 8.99 0.71 -0.85
C THR A 46 7.59 0.30 -0.38
N GLU A 47 7.52 -0.78 0.39
CA GLU A 47 6.26 -1.28 0.95
C GLU A 47 5.75 -0.35 2.04
N ILE A 48 6.64 0.14 2.90
CA ILE A 48 6.34 1.16 3.91
C ILE A 48 5.78 2.41 3.21
N ALA A 49 6.45 2.92 2.18
CA ALA A 49 5.98 4.08 1.43
C ALA A 49 4.61 3.87 0.78
N SER A 50 4.37 2.69 0.19
CA SER A 50 3.06 2.35 -0.38
C SER A 50 1.96 2.28 0.69
N LEU A 51 2.30 1.76 1.86
CA LEU A 51 1.36 1.57 2.97
C LEU A 51 1.02 2.91 3.62
N LEU A 52 2.01 3.77 3.84
CA LEU A 52 1.83 5.16 4.29
C LEU A 52 1.00 5.96 3.29
N ASN A 53 1.27 5.82 1.98
CA ASN A 53 0.47 6.51 0.97
C ASN A 53 -1.00 6.10 1.03
N GLY A 54 -1.27 4.80 1.24
CA GLY A 54 -2.60 4.30 1.50
C GLY A 54 -3.22 4.86 2.78
N ILE A 55 -2.48 4.90 3.89
CA ILE A 55 -2.94 5.46 5.17
C ILE A 55 -3.28 6.95 5.03
N TYR A 56 -2.43 7.74 4.36
CA TYR A 56 -2.63 9.18 4.19
C TYR A 56 -3.77 9.52 3.21
N SER A 57 -4.07 8.61 2.27
CA SER A 57 -5.17 8.76 1.31
C SER A 57 -6.52 8.31 1.89
N ALA A 58 -6.51 7.44 2.91
CA ALA A 58 -7.71 6.86 3.50
C ALA A 58 -8.33 7.73 4.61
N GLU A 59 -9.66 7.65 4.74
CA GLU A 59 -10.37 8.26 5.87
C GLU A 59 -10.03 7.53 7.18
N ASP A 60 -10.13 8.21 8.33
CA ASP A 60 -9.70 7.67 9.63
C ASP A 60 -10.32 6.30 9.98
N GLY A 61 -11.55 6.05 9.55
CA GLY A 61 -12.22 4.74 9.75
C GLY A 61 -11.72 3.63 8.82
N GLU A 62 -11.06 3.98 7.71
CA GLU A 62 -10.64 3.05 6.65
C GLU A 62 -9.14 2.72 6.73
N LYS A 63 -8.34 3.52 7.44
CA LYS A 63 -6.89 3.32 7.60
C LYS A 63 -6.56 1.90 8.07
N GLY A 64 -7.28 1.38 9.07
CA GLY A 64 -7.08 0.01 9.56
C GLY A 64 -7.36 -1.06 8.50
N HIS A 65 -8.34 -0.82 7.62
CA HIS A 65 -8.66 -1.71 6.51
C HIS A 65 -7.60 -1.66 5.40
N VAL A 66 -7.02 -0.50 5.12
CA VAL A 66 -5.91 -0.35 4.16
C VAL A 66 -4.67 -1.10 4.63
N VAL A 67 -4.30 -0.95 5.89
CA VAL A 67 -3.14 -1.68 6.44
C VAL A 67 -3.40 -3.19 6.39
N ARG A 68 -4.59 -3.64 6.81
CA ARG A 68 -4.94 -5.06 6.76
C ARG A 68 -4.96 -5.62 5.34
N SER A 69 -5.55 -4.91 4.38
CA SER A 69 -5.63 -5.38 2.99
C SER A 69 -4.25 -5.48 2.34
N PHE A 70 -3.32 -4.60 2.69
CA PHE A 70 -1.92 -4.70 2.25
C PHE A 70 -1.26 -6.00 2.71
N PHE A 71 -1.41 -6.37 3.99
CA PHE A 71 -0.86 -7.63 4.51
C PHE A 71 -1.55 -8.89 3.97
N LEU A 72 -2.78 -8.78 3.47
CA LEU A 72 -3.51 -9.89 2.84
C LEU A 72 -3.14 -10.08 1.35
N GLN A 73 -2.51 -9.09 0.73
CA GLN A 73 -2.06 -9.13 -0.67
C GLN A 73 -0.64 -9.71 -0.83
N LYS A 74 0.07 -9.94 0.29
CA LYS A 74 1.34 -10.65 0.34
C LYS A 74 1.13 -12.15 0.53
#